data_AF-A0A497GI89-F1
#
_entry.id   AF-A0A497GI89-F1
#
_cell.length_a   1.000
_cell.length_b   1.000
_cell.length_c   1.000
_cell.angle_alpha   90.00
_cell.angle_beta   90.00
_cell.angle_gamma   90.00
#
_symmetry.space_group_name_H-M   'P 1'
#
loop_
_entity.id
_entity.type
_entity.pdbx_description
1 polymer ?
#
loop_
_entity_poly.entity_id
_entity_poly.type
_entity_poly.pdbx_seq_one_letter_code
_entity_poly.pdbx_strand_id
1 'polypeptide(L)'
;MGRRTIASIILDSIRERREIMECDDVYLVVYDFSVSSSKHIPPTFYRNLLRIQRALNDGIQVQKSVIECSKLETALAIADLARHYGANVRIYRASQVIS
;
A
#
# COMPACT_ATOMS: atom_id res chain seq x y z
N MET A 1 -9.56 25.82 -2.84
CA MET A 1 -9.33 24.44 -3.33
C MET A 1 -8.45 23.71 -2.33
N GLY A 2 -8.93 22.66 -1.68
CA GLY A 2 -8.16 21.93 -0.67
C GLY A 2 -6.91 21.26 -1.25
N ARG A 3 -5.82 21.22 -0.49
CA ARG A 3 -4.57 20.58 -0.89
C ARG A 3 -4.81 19.09 -1.17
N ARG A 4 -4.41 18.60 -2.35
CA ARG A 4 -4.52 17.17 -2.69
C ARG A 4 -3.72 16.34 -1.68
N THR A 5 -4.28 15.19 -1.30
CA THR A 5 -3.63 14.26 -0.36
C THR A 5 -2.60 13.41 -1.08
N ILE A 6 -1.60 12.88 -0.36
CA ILE A 6 -0.66 11.93 -0.97
C ILE A 6 -1.38 10.67 -1.49
N ALA A 7 -2.41 10.19 -0.79
CA ALA A 7 -3.23 9.08 -1.24
C ALA A 7 -3.89 9.37 -2.60
N SER A 8 -4.46 10.56 -2.80
CA SER A 8 -5.06 10.92 -4.09
C SER A 8 -4.02 10.99 -5.21
N ILE A 9 -2.82 11.51 -4.94
CA ILE A 9 -1.75 11.58 -5.94
C ILE A 9 -1.31 10.18 -6.37
N ILE A 10 -1.15 9.26 -5.42
CA ILE A 10 -0.78 7.87 -5.70
C ILE A 10 -1.88 7.18 -6.50
N LEU A 11 -3.15 7.35 -6.11
CA LEU A 11 -4.28 6.75 -6.83
C LEU A 11 -4.38 7.24 -8.27
N ASP A 12 -4.17 8.53 -8.51
CA ASP A 12 -4.12 9.09 -9.87
C ASP A 12 -2.97 8.46 -10.67
N SER A 13 -1.77 8.37 -10.10
CA SER A 13 -0.61 7.74 -10.76
C SER A 13 -0.81 6.25 -11.06
N ILE A 14 -1.51 5.50 -10.20
CA ILE A 14 -1.79 4.07 -10.44
C ILE A 14 -2.84 3.90 -11.54
N ARG A 15 -3.85 4.78 -11.60
CA ARG A 15 -4.87 4.75 -12.67
C ARG A 15 -4.27 4.95 -14.05
N GLU A 16 -3.27 5.81 -14.16
CA GLU A 16 -2.52 6.02 -15.42
C GLU A 16 -1.71 4.78 -15.84
N ARG A 17 -1.36 3.89 -14.91
CA ARG A 17 -0.62 2.64 -15.16
C ARG A 17 -1.53 1.42 -15.40
N ARG A 18 -2.85 1.58 -15.22
CA ARG A 18 -3.81 0.48 -14.99
C ARG A 18 -3.96 -0.48 -16.15
N GLU A 19 -3.72 -0.04 -17.39
CA GLU A 19 -3.81 -0.86 -18.61
C GLU A 19 -2.84 -2.07 -18.63
N ILE A 20 -1.93 -2.18 -17.66
CA ILE A 20 -0.87 -3.21 -17.60
C ILE A 20 -1.04 -4.16 -16.39
N MET A 21 -2.00 -3.94 -15.49
CA MET A 21 -1.92 -4.49 -14.11
C MET A 21 -3.06 -5.42 -13.66
N GLU A 22 -3.92 -5.90 -14.56
CA GLU A 22 -5.02 -6.79 -14.18
C GLU A 22 -4.54 -8.23 -13.96
N CYS A 23 -4.20 -8.55 -12.72
CA CYS A 23 -4.08 -9.92 -12.25
C CYS A 23 -4.56 -9.99 -10.79
N ASP A 24 -5.79 -10.46 -10.62
CA ASP A 24 -6.32 -10.81 -9.30
C ASP A 24 -5.53 -12.01 -8.76
N ASP A 25 -4.89 -11.83 -7.61
CA ASP A 25 -4.13 -12.85 -6.89
C ASP A 25 -3.88 -12.36 -5.45
N VAL A 26 -3.35 -13.20 -4.58
CA VAL A 26 -2.98 -12.79 -3.23
C VAL A 26 -1.59 -12.18 -3.26
N TYR A 27 -1.50 -10.91 -2.85
CA TYR A 27 -0.27 -10.16 -2.71
C TYR A 27 -0.03 -9.76 -1.26
N LEU A 28 1.21 -9.87 -0.80
CA LEU A 28 1.64 -9.39 0.51
C LEU A 28 2.56 -8.19 0.36
N VAL A 29 2.16 -7.05 0.91
CA VAL A 29 2.99 -5.86 1.06
C VAL A 29 3.60 -5.87 2.45
N VAL A 30 4.92 -6.07 2.51
CA VAL A 30 5.69 -6.03 3.75
C VAL A 30 6.49 -4.74 3.78
N TYR A 31 6.30 -3.93 4.82
CA TYR A 31 7.02 -2.67 4.98
C TYR A 31 7.73 -2.58 6.33
N ASP A 32 8.94 -2.04 6.29
CA ASP A 32 9.77 -1.80 7.46
C ASP A 32 10.24 -0.34 7.49
N PHE A 33 9.89 0.36 8.56
CA PHE A 33 10.31 1.74 8.77
C PHE A 33 11.62 1.71 9.58
N SER A 34 12.72 2.14 8.96
CA SER A 34 14.00 2.20 9.66
C SER A 34 13.89 3.11 10.89
N VAL A 35 14.23 2.55 12.05
CA VAL A 35 14.11 3.18 13.37
C VAL A 35 15.00 4.43 13.55
N SER A 36 15.82 4.77 12.54
CA SER A 36 16.89 5.77 12.59
C SER A 36 16.41 7.23 12.72
N SER A 37 15.14 7.55 12.41
CA SER A 37 14.65 8.93 12.40
C SER A 37 13.37 9.16 13.21
N SER A 38 12.59 8.13 13.50
CA SER A 38 11.51 8.19 14.50
C SER A 38 11.15 6.78 14.97
N LYS A 39 11.02 6.57 16.29
CA LYS A 39 10.57 5.28 16.88
C LYS A 39 9.14 4.86 16.45
N HIS A 40 8.44 5.70 15.69
CA HIS A 40 7.04 5.52 15.34
C HIS A 40 6.76 5.82 13.87
N ILE A 41 5.85 5.02 13.31
CA ILE A 41 5.26 5.23 11.99
C ILE A 41 4.32 6.44 12.09
N PRO A 42 4.43 7.45 11.21
CA PRO A 42 3.60 8.65 11.30
C PRO A 42 2.10 8.33 11.24
N PRO A 43 1.24 8.88 12.12
CA PRO A 43 -0.22 8.64 12.05
C PRO A 43 -0.85 9.03 10.71
N THR A 44 -0.23 9.97 9.99
CA THR A 44 -0.59 10.35 8.63
C THR A 44 -0.44 9.22 7.62
N PHE A 45 0.50 8.29 7.82
CA PHE A 45 0.64 7.09 6.99
C PHE A 45 -0.64 6.26 7.06
N TYR A 46 -1.07 5.86 8.26
CA TYR A 46 -2.27 5.04 8.46
C TYR A 46 -3.54 5.72 7.93
N ARG A 47 -3.67 7.05 8.08
CA ARG A 47 -4.79 7.79 7.50
C ARG A 47 -4.83 7.72 5.98
N ASN A 48 -3.67 7.76 5.32
CA ASN A 48 -3.60 7.66 3.86
C ASN A 48 -3.72 6.20 3.39
N LEU A 49 -3.21 5.24 4.14
CA LEU A 49 -3.40 3.81 3.90
C LEU A 49 -4.90 3.48 3.87
N LEU A 50 -5.64 3.92 4.89
CA LEU A 50 -7.10 3.71 4.96
C LEU A 50 -7.85 4.35 3.78
N ARG A 51 -7.37 5.49 3.28
CA ARG A 51 -7.96 6.12 2.08
C ARG A 51 -7.75 5.27 0.82
N ILE A 52 -6.55 4.73 0.64
CA ILE A 52 -6.24 3.84 -0.49
C ILE A 52 -7.09 2.57 -0.39
N GLN A 53 -7.13 1.93 0.78
CA GLN A 53 -7.90 0.71 1.00
C GLN A 53 -9.39 0.90 0.68
N ARG A 54 -9.99 2.00 1.17
CA ARG A 54 -11.39 2.33 0.88
C ARG A 54 -11.64 2.66 -0.59
N ALA A 55 -10.70 3.35 -1.24
CA ALA A 55 -10.86 3.74 -2.64
C ALA A 55 -10.78 2.55 -3.61
N LEU A 56 -9.95 1.56 -3.29
CA LEU A 56 -9.74 0.36 -4.12
C LEU A 56 -10.60 -0.84 -3.66
N ASN A 57 -11.25 -0.70 -2.51
CA ASN A 57 -12.01 -1.75 -1.83
C ASN A 57 -11.17 -3.04 -1.67
N ASP A 58 -9.94 -2.87 -1.18
CA ASP A 58 -8.94 -3.94 -1.08
C ASP A 58 -7.85 -3.56 -0.05
N GLY A 59 -7.01 -4.51 0.34
CA GLY A 59 -5.89 -4.29 1.26
C GLY A 59 -6.30 -4.51 2.72
N ILE A 60 -6.17 -5.73 3.22
CA ILE A 60 -6.48 -6.14 4.59
C ILE A 60 -5.21 -6.10 5.44
N GLN A 61 -5.26 -5.43 6.58
CA GLN A 61 -4.13 -5.40 7.51
C GLN A 61 -4.06 -6.70 8.33
N VAL A 62 -3.14 -7.58 7.97
CA VAL A 62 -2.92 -8.87 8.66
C VAL A 62 -1.93 -8.75 9.83
N GLN A 63 -0.97 -7.82 9.74
CA GLN A 63 -0.05 -7.45 10.82
C GLN A 63 0.27 -5.95 10.75
N LYS A 64 0.85 -5.39 11.82
CA LYS A 64 1.26 -3.98 11.88
C LYS A 64 2.11 -3.50 10.68
N SER A 65 2.91 -4.39 10.10
CA SER A 65 3.84 -4.11 8.99
C SER A 65 3.57 -4.95 7.74
N VAL A 66 2.40 -5.59 7.67
CA VAL A 66 2.04 -6.50 6.58
C VAL A 66 0.58 -6.25 6.17
N ILE A 67 0.37 -6.01 4.88
CA ILE A 67 -0.95 -5.87 4.27
C ILE A 67 -1.12 -6.95 3.21
N GLU A 68 -2.24 -7.65 3.26
CA GLU A 68 -2.67 -8.59 2.22
C GLU A 68 -3.58 -7.87 1.23
N CYS A 69 -3.36 -8.04 -0.07
CA CYS A 69 -4.14 -7.43 -1.13
C CYS A 69 -4.59 -8.49 -2.13
N SER A 70 -5.79 -8.34 -2.67
CA SER A 70 -6.31 -9.19 -3.75
C SER A 70 -5.97 -8.67 -5.16
N LYS A 71 -5.54 -7.40 -5.25
CA LYS A 71 -5.21 -6.75 -6.52
C LYS A 71 -3.79 -6.21 -6.49
N LEU A 72 -3.07 -6.39 -7.61
CA LEU A 72 -1.73 -5.85 -7.77
C LEU A 72 -1.71 -4.31 -7.67
N GLU A 73 -2.73 -3.63 -8.20
CA GLU A 73 -2.85 -2.17 -8.12
C GLU A 73 -2.88 -1.66 -6.67
N THR A 74 -3.57 -2.37 -5.79
CA THR A 74 -3.62 -2.06 -4.36
C THR A 74 -2.26 -2.25 -3.71
N ALA A 75 -1.61 -3.39 -3.99
CA ALA A 75 -0.29 -3.70 -3.44
C ALA A 75 0.74 -2.62 -3.82
N LEU A 76 0.71 -2.16 -5.07
CA LEU A 76 1.58 -1.11 -5.56
C LEU A 76 1.26 0.26 -4.97
N ALA A 77 -0.01 0.64 -4.88
CA ALA A 77 -0.41 1.89 -4.26
C ALA A 77 0.05 1.98 -2.79
N ILE A 78 -0.09 0.89 -2.04
CA ILE A 78 0.37 0.80 -0.64
C ILE A 78 1.89 0.84 -0.57
N ALA A 79 2.59 0.17 -1.49
CA ALA A 79 4.05 0.20 -1.52
C ALA A 79 4.60 1.60 -1.83
N ASP A 80 4.01 2.31 -2.81
CA ASP A 80 4.38 3.68 -3.14
C ASP A 80 4.10 4.63 -1.97
N LEU A 81 3.00 4.41 -1.23
CA LEU A 81 2.72 5.13 0.00
C LEU A 81 3.80 4.85 1.06
N ALA A 82 4.09 3.59 1.36
CA ALA A 82 5.05 3.24 2.40
C ALA A 82 6.46 3.76 2.07
N ARG A 83 6.90 3.66 0.81
CA ARG A 83 8.16 4.26 0.33
C ARG A 83 8.17 5.79 0.48
N HIS A 84 7.07 6.46 0.17
CA HIS A 84 6.96 7.92 0.35
C HIS A 84 7.18 8.34 1.82
N TYR A 85 6.76 7.52 2.78
CA TYR A 85 6.99 7.76 4.20
C TYR A 85 8.36 7.25 4.70
N GLY A 86 9.21 6.73 3.82
CA GLY A 86 10.57 6.29 4.13
C GLY A 86 10.70 4.82 4.56
N ALA A 87 9.69 3.98 4.31
CA ALA A 87 9.81 2.55 4.56
C ALA A 87 10.56 1.82 3.44
N ASN A 88 11.30 0.78 3.83
CA ASN A 88 11.70 -0.28 2.91
C ASN A 88 10.50 -1.18 2.66
N VAL A 89 10.20 -1.49 1.39
CA VAL A 89 8.99 -2.23 1.02
C VAL A 89 9.31 -3.37 0.06
N ARG A 90 8.71 -4.53 0.30
CA ARG A 90 8.68 -5.67 -0.61
C ARG A 90 7.24 -6.07 -0.89
N ILE A 91 6.96 -6.43 -2.14
CA ILE A 91 5.68 -7.02 -2.54
C ILE A 91 5.97 -8.47 -2.94
N TYR A 92 5.20 -9.39 -2.39
CA TYR A 92 5.23 -10.80 -2.76
C TYR A 92 3.89 -11.16 -3.40
N ARG A 93 3.94 -12.03 -4.41
CA ARG A 93 2.76 -12.75 -4.91
C ARG A 93 2.77 -14.12 -4.25
N ALA A 94 1.70 -14.47 -3.53
CA ALA A 94 1.59 -15.77 -2.90
C ALA A 94 1.35 -16.83 -3.98
N SER A 95 2.13 -17.92 -3.95
CA SER A 95 1.87 -19.07 -4.83
C SER A 95 0.72 -19.94 -4.31
N GLN A 96 0.49 -19.90 -2.99
CA GLN A 96 -0.54 -20.66 -2.31
C GLN A 96 -0.85 -20.01 -0.96
N VAL A 97 -2.11 -20.06 -0.54
CA VAL A 97 -2.55 -19.71 0.82
C VAL A 97 -2.99 -21.00 1.52
N ILE A 98 -2.50 -21.24 2.73
CA ILE A 98 -2.86 -22.39 3.56
C ILE A 98 -3.53 -21.84 4.82
N SER A 99 -4.78 -22.25 5.06
CA SER A 99 -5.64 -21.79 6.15
C SER A 99 -6.08 -22.95 7.03
#